data_AF-A0A968ANJ2-F1
#
_entry.id   AF-A0A968ANJ2-F1
#
_cell.length_a   1.000
_cell.length_b   1.000
_cell.length_c   1.000
_cell.angle_alpha   90.00
_cell.angle_beta   90.00
_cell.angle_gamma   90.00
#
_symmetry.space_group_name_H-M   'P 1'
#
loop_
_entity.id
_entity.type
_entity.pdbx_description
1 polymer ?
#
loop_
_entity_poly.entity_id
_entity_poly.type
_entity_poly.pdbx_seq_one_letter_code
_entity_poly.pdbx_strand_id
1 'polypeptide(L)'
;SEDLTIFKQTAEEEIFKDIKKTLATLQVYFDSFFNELDLYESGEIEKTIEELKNKGLAYEKEGALWFKTTAFGQDQDRVIVKSSGEPTYR
;
A
#
# COMPACT_ATOMS: atom_id res chain seq x y z
N SER A 1 15.93 19.95 10.71
CA SER A 1 14.85 19.71 9.74
C SER A 1 13.78 18.75 10.29
N GLU A 2 13.41 18.86 11.58
CA GLU A 2 12.32 18.08 12.19
C GLU A 2 10.96 18.78 12.05
N ASP A 3 10.95 20.10 11.83
CA ASP A 3 9.73 20.90 11.76
C ASP A 3 8.83 20.52 10.57
N LEU A 4 9.41 20.20 9.41
CA LEU A 4 8.67 19.88 8.19
C LEU A 4 7.82 18.61 8.33
N THR A 5 8.25 17.65 9.15
CA THR A 5 7.54 16.38 9.33
C THR A 5 6.24 16.58 10.10
N ILE A 6 6.26 17.42 11.14
CA ILE A 6 5.06 17.77 11.93
C ILE A 6 4.05 18.55 11.08
N PHE A 7 4.51 19.52 10.28
CA PHE A 7 3.63 20.24 9.37
C PHE A 7 2.99 19.33 8.33
N LYS A 8 3.76 18.40 7.76
CA LYS A 8 3.25 17.44 6.78
C LYS A 8 2.21 16.52 7.39
N GLN A 9 2.49 15.94 8.56
CA GLN A 9 1.57 15.04 9.26
C GLN A 9 0.27 15.75 9.66
N THR A 10 0.37 16.97 10.21
CA THR A 10 -0.81 17.76 10.60
C THR A 10 -1.67 18.15 9.38
N ALA A 11 -1.01 18.51 8.27
CA ALA A 11 -1.71 18.82 7.02
C ALA A 11 -2.41 17.60 6.42
N GLU A 12 -1.77 16.44 6.44
CA GLU A 12 -2.36 15.17 6.00
C GLU A 12 -3.61 14.82 6.82
N GLU A 13 -3.54 14.95 8.15
CA GLU A 13 -4.67 14.68 9.05
C GLU A 13 -5.87 15.60 8.77
N GLU A 14 -5.65 16.91 8.65
CA GLU A 14 -6.72 17.88 8.41
C GLU A 14 -7.32 17.74 7.00
N ILE A 15 -6.50 17.52 5.97
CA ILE A 15 -7.00 17.24 4.61
C ILE A 15 -7.84 15.96 4.60
N PHE A 16 -7.39 14.91 5.27
CA PHE A 16 -8.11 13.65 5.33
C PHE A 16 -9.45 13.78 6.06
N LYS A 17 -9.49 14.58 7.12
CA LYS A 17 -10.72 14.94 7.84
C LYS A 17 -11.70 15.69 6.95
N ASP A 18 -11.23 16.62 6.12
CA ASP A 18 -12.05 17.32 5.14
C ASP A 18 -12.57 16.40 4.02
N ILE A 19 -11.76 15.44 3.56
CA ILE A 19 -12.20 14.39 2.63
C ILE A 19 -13.31 13.56 3.26
N LYS A 20 -13.13 13.08 4.50
CA LYS A 20 -14.18 12.33 5.22
C LYS A 20 -15.46 13.13 5.38
N LYS A 21 -15.35 14.42 5.72
CA LYS A 21 -16.50 15.32 5.84
C LYS A 21 -17.23 15.52 4.51
N THR A 22 -16.48 15.63 3.41
CA THR A 22 -17.03 15.74 2.05
C THR A 22 -17.74 14.44 1.65
N LEU A 23 -17.13 13.29 1.89
CA LEU A 23 -17.74 11.97 1.65
C LEU A 23 -19.02 11.77 2.46
N ALA A 24 -19.02 12.17 3.74
CA ALA A 24 -20.21 12.13 4.59
C ALA A 24 -21.33 13.05 4.07
N THR A 25 -20.98 14.23 3.54
CA THR A 25 -21.94 15.14 2.88
C THR A 25 -22.54 14.50 1.62
N LEU A 26 -21.77 13.69 0.92
CA LEU A 26 -22.21 12.91 -0.24
C LEU A 26 -22.93 11.60 0.12
N GLN A 27 -23.17 11.33 1.42
CA GLN A 27 -23.74 10.07 1.93
C GLN A 27 -22.93 8.82 1.54
N VAL A 28 -21.63 8.98 1.27
CA VAL A 28 -20.71 7.88 0.99
C VAL A 28 -20.01 7.48 2.29
N TYR A 29 -20.29 6.27 2.76
CA TYR A 29 -19.70 5.68 3.96
C TYR A 29 -18.77 4.54 3.54
N PHE A 30 -17.49 4.65 3.85
CA PHE A 30 -16.52 3.57 3.70
C PHE A 30 -16.32 2.89 5.06
N ASP A 31 -16.42 1.56 5.09
CA ASP A 31 -16.26 0.76 6.33
C ASP A 31 -14.80 0.70 6.82
N SER A 32 -13.84 0.82 5.90
CA SER A 32 -12.43 0.89 6.24
C SER A 32 -11.72 1.90 5.35
N PHE A 33 -10.97 2.79 5.99
CA PHE A 33 -10.03 3.67 5.31
C PHE A 33 -8.63 3.12 5.57
N PHE A 34 -8.04 2.45 4.58
CA PHE A 34 -6.66 1.99 4.66
C PHE A 34 -5.75 3.14 4.25
N ASN A 35 -4.96 3.65 5.20
CA ASN A 35 -3.87 4.55 4.87
C ASN A 35 -2.72 3.71 4.34
N GLU A 36 -2.25 4.01 3.13
CA GLU A 36 -1.17 3.24 2.52
C GLU A 36 0.09 3.28 3.39
N LEU A 37 0.31 4.37 4.12
CA LEU A 37 1.39 4.50 5.11
C LEU A 37 1.30 3.47 6.24
N ASP A 38 0.13 3.30 6.87
CA ASP A 38 -0.07 2.28 7.93
C ASP A 38 0.18 0.87 7.38
N LEU A 39 -0.18 0.61 6.12
CA LEU A 39 0.05 -0.69 5.50
C LEU A 39 1.56 -0.96 5.34
N TYR A 40 2.38 0.04 5.00
CA TYR A 40 3.84 -0.08 4.96
C TYR A 40 4.48 -0.18 6.36
N GLU A 41 3.99 0.59 7.34
CA GLU A 41 4.58 0.63 8.70
C GLU A 41 4.17 -0.56 9.57
N SER A 42 3.04 -1.21 9.31
CA SER A 42 2.52 -2.32 10.14
C SER A 42 3.32 -3.62 10.06
N GLY A 43 4.26 -3.76 9.11
CA GLY A 43 5.03 -5.00 8.88
C GLY A 43 4.19 -6.18 8.39
N GLU A 44 2.86 -6.03 8.28
CA GLU A 44 1.97 -7.08 7.77
C GLU A 44 2.20 -7.34 6.28
N ILE A 45 2.62 -6.33 5.52
CA ILE A 45 3.05 -6.50 4.11
C ILE A 45 4.23 -7.46 4.03
N GLU A 46 5.28 -7.27 4.83
CA GLU A 46 6.48 -8.13 4.79
C GLU A 46 6.12 -9.58 5.14
N LYS A 47 5.32 -9.77 6.19
CA LYS A 47 4.84 -11.10 6.60
C LYS A 47 4.03 -11.78 5.51
N THR A 48 3.11 -11.04 4.88
CA THR A 48 2.29 -11.56 3.76
C THR A 48 3.17 -11.90 2.56
N ILE A 49 4.16 -11.07 2.24
CA ILE A 49 5.15 -11.32 1.19
C ILE A 49 5.94 -12.61 1.47
N GLU A 50 6.41 -12.80 2.70
CA GLU A 50 7.11 -14.02 3.11
C GLU A 50 6.23 -15.26 2.95
N GLU A 51 4.96 -15.20 3.36
CA GLU A 51 4.02 -16.31 3.16
C GLU A 51 3.82 -16.64 1.68
N LEU A 52 3.72 -15.61 0.82
CA LEU A 52 3.61 -15.79 -0.62
C LEU A 52 4.89 -16.37 -1.24
N LYS A 53 6.07 -15.95 -0.77
CA LYS A 53 7.36 -16.53 -1.17
C LYS A 53 7.46 -18.00 -0.75
N ASN A 54 7.10 -18.33 0.48
CA ASN A 54 7.09 -19.70 1.01
C ASN A 54 6.14 -20.62 0.24
N LYS A 55 5.02 -20.08 -0.27
CA LYS A 55 4.08 -20.82 -1.13
C LYS A 55 4.54 -20.92 -2.59
N GLY A 56 5.70 -20.36 -2.96
CA GLY A 56 6.18 -20.31 -4.34
C GLY A 56 5.34 -19.42 -5.26
N LEU A 57 4.54 -18.53 -4.67
CA LEU A 57 3.63 -17.62 -5.36
C LEU A 57 4.22 -16.22 -5.52
N ALA A 58 5.32 -15.89 -4.86
CA ALA A 58 6.06 -14.65 -5.08
C ALA A 58 7.52 -14.94 -5.37
N TYR A 59 8.11 -14.21 -6.33
CA TYR A 59 9.50 -14.36 -6.74
C TYR A 59 10.13 -13.00 -7.00
N GLU A 60 11.43 -12.90 -6.78
CA GLU A 60 12.18 -11.68 -7.06
C GLU A 60 12.78 -11.76 -8.46
N LYS A 61 12.57 -10.72 -9.28
CA LYS A 61 13.10 -10.62 -10.63
C LYS A 61 13.40 -9.16 -10.95
N GLU A 62 14.62 -8.92 -11.42
CA GLU A 62 15.12 -7.58 -11.79
C GLU A 62 15.05 -6.58 -10.61
N GLY A 63 15.31 -7.08 -9.39
CA GLY A 63 15.23 -6.30 -8.15
C GLY A 63 13.81 -5.95 -7.72
N ALA A 64 12.78 -6.35 -8.47
CA ALA A 64 11.38 -6.17 -8.09
C ALA A 64 10.80 -7.50 -7.58
N LEU A 65 9.86 -7.42 -6.65
CA LEU A 65 9.07 -8.57 -6.21
C LEU A 65 7.85 -8.73 -7.10
N TRP A 66 7.73 -9.91 -7.69
CA TRP A 66 6.63 -10.30 -8.57
C TRP A 66 5.74 -11.31 -7.86
N PHE A 67 4.44 -11.09 -7.96
CA PHE A 67 3.41 -12.03 -7.54
C PHE A 67 2.94 -12.84 -8.75
N LYS A 68 3.02 -14.16 -8.60
CA LYS A 68 2.72 -15.17 -9.62
C LYS A 68 1.22 -15.38 -9.77
N THR A 69 0.52 -14.35 -10.23
CA THR A 69 -0.92 -14.38 -10.53
C THR A 69 -1.27 -15.33 -11.67
N THR A 70 -0.29 -15.72 -12.49
CA THR A 70 -0.44 -16.79 -13.49
C THR A 70 -0.83 -18.14 -12.88
N ALA A 71 -0.40 -18.43 -11.64
CA ALA A 71 -0.82 -19.64 -10.91
C ALA A 71 -2.32 -19.63 -10.57
N PHE A 72 -2.96 -18.46 -10.60
CA PHE A 72 -4.38 -18.25 -10.32
C PHE A 72 -5.21 -18.00 -11.60
N GLY A 73 -4.62 -18.18 -12.79
CA GLY A 73 -5.32 -18.02 -14.07
C GLY A 73 -5.41 -16.58 -14.58
N GLN A 74 -4.57 -15.66 -14.09
CA GLN A 74 -4.42 -14.36 -14.73
C GLN A 74 -3.40 -14.40 -15.88
N ASP A 75 -3.58 -13.51 -16.85
CA ASP A 75 -2.74 -13.40 -18.05
C ASP A 75 -1.27 -13.05 -17.76
N GLN A 76 -0.99 -12.26 -16.71
CA GLN A 76 0.34 -11.77 -16.42
C GLN A 76 0.61 -11.73 -14.91
N ASP A 77 1.87 -11.99 -14.54
CA ASP A 77 2.37 -11.81 -13.18
C ASP A 77 2.46 -10.32 -12.84
N ARG A 78 2.17 -9.95 -11.59
CA ARG A 78 2.08 -8.55 -11.17
C ARG A 78 3.23 -8.16 -10.25
N VAL A 79 3.85 -7.02 -10.52
CA VAL A 79 4.84 -6.43 -9.60
C VAL A 79 4.12 -5.93 -8.36
N ILE A 80 4.54 -6.41 -7.19
CA ILE A 80 4.04 -5.99 -5.88
C ILE A 80 5.03 -5.07 -5.15
N VAL A 81 6.34 -5.18 -5.41
CA VAL A 81 7.36 -4.26 -4.87
C VAL A 81 8.36 -3.93 -5.98
N LYS A 82 8.66 -2.66 -6.25
CA LYS A 82 9.67 -2.26 -7.25
C LYS A 82 11.08 -2.20 -6.63
N SER A 83 12.10 -2.35 -7.47
CA SER A 83 13.52 -2.32 -7.06
C SER A 83 14.00 -1.01 -6.46
N SER A 84 13.25 0.07 -6.59
CA SER A 84 13.56 1.37 -6.00
C SER A 84 13.17 1.48 -4.53
N GLY A 85 12.52 0.46 -3.94
CA GLY A 85 11.93 0.57 -2.61
C GLY A 85 10.73 1.52 -2.55
N GLU A 86 10.35 2.11 -3.68
CA GLU A 86 9.11 2.87 -3.79
C GLU A 86 7.98 1.93 -4.22
N PRO A 87 6.98 1.73 -3.35
CA PRO A 87 5.79 1.01 -3.74
C PRO A 87 5.08 1.70 -4.91
N THR A 88 4.39 0.89 -5.70
CA THR A 88 3.90 1.27 -7.03
C THR A 88 2.72 2.26 -7.01
N TYR A 89 2.18 2.60 -5.85
CA TYR A 89 1.07 3.54 -5.72
C TYR A 89 1.56 4.90 -5.21
N ARG A 90 1.48 5.88 -6.11
CA ARG A 90 1.50 7.32 -5.85
C ARG A 90 0.26 7.91 -6.48
#